data_AF-A0A497L2M5-F1
#
_entry.id   AF-A0A497L2M5-F1
#
_cell.length_a   1.000
_cell.length_b   1.000
_cell.length_c   1.000
_cell.angle_alpha   90.00
_cell.angle_beta   90.00
_cell.angle_gamma   90.00
#
_symmetry.space_group_name_H-M   'P 1'
#
loop_
_entity.id
_entity.type
_entity.pdbx_description
1 polymer ?
#
loop_
_entity_poly.entity_id
_entity_poly.type
_entity_poly.pdbx_seq_one_letter_code
_entity_poly.pdbx_strand_id
1 'polypeptide(L)'
;MVAVRIGEVEVEDTFSELFPMWVSRVLITADEEKWALIAAQEATGFATSIIGSPAEAGIEGPVGPDGTPDGRPGYLIQIYQRNWRLLRAQLIARIGQCVLTCPTTAAFDATPEPRRKLGVGRAIRLFGDGWQRPAVRYGRRL
;
A
#
# COMPACT_ATOMS: atom_id res chain seq x y z
N MET A 1 -0.86 41.78 4.09
CA MET A 1 -0.41 40.43 4.46
C MET A 1 0.79 40.15 3.58
N VAL A 2 1.92 39.76 4.15
CA VAL A 2 3.19 39.70 3.40
C VAL A 2 3.35 38.29 2.88
N ALA A 3 2.97 38.08 1.62
CA ALA A 3 3.20 36.85 0.89
C ALA A 3 4.71 36.52 0.89
N VAL A 4 5.04 35.27 1.20
CA VAL A 4 6.42 34.78 1.09
C VAL A 4 6.73 34.59 -0.38
N ARG A 5 7.96 34.92 -0.83
CA ARG A 5 8.39 34.62 -2.20
C ARG A 5 9.30 33.41 -2.23
N ILE A 6 9.01 32.47 -3.13
CA ILE A 6 9.92 31.37 -3.47
C ILE A 6 10.41 31.62 -4.90
N GLY A 7 11.63 32.13 -5.01
CA GLY A 7 12.17 32.65 -6.26
C GLY A 7 11.33 33.82 -6.77
N GLU A 8 10.81 33.70 -7.99
CA GLU A 8 9.94 34.71 -8.61
C GLU A 8 8.45 34.52 -8.28
N VAL A 9 8.06 33.42 -7.63
CA VAL A 9 6.66 33.08 -7.36
C VAL A 9 6.23 33.63 -6.00
N GLU A 10 5.09 34.29 -5.98
CA GLU A 10 4.41 34.73 -4.75
C GLU A 10 3.63 33.55 -4.15
N VAL A 11 3.84 33.31 -2.85
CA VAL A 11 3.11 32.29 -2.08
C VAL A 11 2.14 33.00 -1.16
N GLU A 12 0.85 32.75 -1.40
CA GLU A 12 -0.23 33.27 -0.58
C GLU A 12 -0.06 32.84 0.88
N ASP A 13 -0.21 33.80 1.80
CA ASP A 13 -0.21 33.55 3.24
C ASP A 13 -1.58 32.95 3.66
N THR A 14 -1.71 31.65 3.39
CA THR A 14 -2.92 30.84 3.62
C THR A 14 -2.55 29.44 4.11
N PHE A 15 -3.54 28.56 4.28
CA PHE A 15 -3.34 27.22 4.81
C PHE A 15 -4.03 26.14 3.95
N SER A 16 -3.60 24.89 4.13
CA SER A 16 -4.28 23.71 3.58
C SER A 16 -5.04 23.00 4.69
N GLU A 17 -6.36 22.84 4.52
CA GLU A 17 -7.19 22.04 5.43
C GLU A 17 -7.09 20.56 5.05
N LEU A 18 -6.68 19.72 6.01
CA LEU A 18 -6.50 18.28 5.83
C LEU A 18 -7.52 17.52 6.67
N PHE A 19 -7.91 16.33 6.19
CA PHE A 19 -8.90 15.49 6.87
C PHE A 19 -8.27 14.21 7.42
N PRO A 20 -8.69 13.74 8.60
CA PRO A 20 -8.18 12.50 9.17
C PRO A 20 -8.64 11.29 8.33
N MET A 21 -7.68 10.44 7.98
CA MET A 21 -7.89 9.24 7.16
C MET A 21 -7.23 8.03 7.79
N TRP A 22 -7.76 6.84 7.51
CA TRP A 22 -7.07 5.59 7.80
C TRP A 22 -6.18 5.23 6.62
N VAL A 23 -4.92 4.88 6.91
CA VAL A 23 -3.95 4.46 5.92
C VAL A 23 -3.35 3.11 6.29
N SER A 24 -3.03 2.31 5.27
CA SER A 24 -2.14 1.16 5.41
C SER A 24 -1.03 1.29 4.38
N ARG A 25 0.21 0.98 4.80
CA ARG A 25 1.39 0.94 3.94
C ARG A 25 1.75 -0.51 3.65
N VAL A 26 1.89 -0.85 2.37
CA VAL A 26 2.14 -2.22 1.90
C VAL A 26 3.41 -2.21 1.06
N LEU A 27 4.34 -3.12 1.36
CA LEU A 27 5.49 -3.40 0.52
C LEU A 27 5.13 -4.56 -0.41
N ILE A 28 5.20 -4.34 -1.72
CA ILE A 28 5.05 -5.39 -2.74
C ILE A 28 6.44 -5.67 -3.29
N THR A 29 6.88 -6.91 -3.20
CA THR A 29 8.18 -7.38 -3.73
C THR A 29 7.93 -8.35 -4.87
N ALA A 30 8.87 -8.46 -5.79
CA ALA A 30 8.83 -9.38 -6.92
C ALA A 30 10.25 -9.77 -7.33
N ASP A 31 10.40 -10.75 -8.23
CA ASP A 31 11.75 -11.19 -8.65
C ASP A 31 12.50 -10.12 -9.45
N GLU A 32 11.77 -9.24 -10.14
CA GLU A 32 12.30 -8.07 -10.86
C GLU A 32 11.51 -6.81 -10.52
N GLU A 33 12.18 -5.65 -10.58
CA GLU A 33 11.55 -4.34 -10.33
C GLU A 33 10.33 -4.10 -11.22
N LYS A 34 10.41 -4.54 -12.49
CA LYS A 34 9.30 -4.48 -13.45
C LYS A 34 8.02 -5.12 -12.92
N TRP A 35 8.12 -6.32 -12.33
CA TRP A 35 6.95 -7.04 -11.82
C TRP A 35 6.40 -6.41 -10.55
N ALA A 36 7.26 -5.92 -9.67
CA ALA A 36 6.84 -5.19 -8.48
C ALA A 36 6.10 -3.89 -8.85
N LEU A 37 6.59 -3.16 -9.86
CA LEU A 37 5.96 -1.94 -10.36
C LEU A 37 4.58 -2.24 -10.99
N ILE A 38 4.46 -3.27 -11.83
CA ILE A 38 3.18 -3.67 -12.43
C ILE A 38 2.14 -3.96 -11.33
N ALA A 39 2.51 -4.76 -10.33
CA ALA A 39 1.61 -5.07 -9.21
C ALA A 39 1.20 -3.82 -8.42
N ALA A 40 2.14 -2.90 -8.19
CA ALA A 40 1.90 -1.65 -7.49
C ALA A 40 0.96 -0.71 -8.29
N GLN A 41 1.16 -0.58 -9.60
CA GLN A 41 0.31 0.21 -10.50
C GLN A 41 -1.12 -0.33 -10.53
N GLU A 42 -1.28 -1.64 -10.76
CA GLU A 42 -2.61 -2.27 -10.78
C GLU A 42 -3.33 -2.16 -9.43
N ALA A 43 -2.61 -2.39 -8.31
CA ALA A 43 -3.19 -2.30 -6.97
C ALA A 43 -3.62 -0.88 -6.59
N THR A 44 -3.00 0.14 -7.17
CA THR A 44 -3.28 1.56 -6.90
C THR A 44 -4.17 2.23 -7.96
N GLY A 45 -4.53 1.52 -9.03
CA GLY A 45 -5.46 1.98 -10.07
C GLY A 45 -6.88 2.22 -9.55
N PHE A 46 -7.64 3.08 -10.23
CA PHE A 46 -9.00 3.47 -9.84
C PHE A 46 -9.13 3.83 -8.35
N ALA A 47 -8.27 4.75 -7.89
CA ALA A 47 -8.15 5.11 -6.48
C ALA A 47 -7.73 6.58 -6.28
N THR A 48 -8.36 7.53 -6.99
CA THR A 48 -7.92 8.93 -6.97
C THR A 48 -8.55 9.75 -5.84
N SER A 49 -9.83 9.52 -5.54
CA SER A 49 -10.54 10.24 -4.48
C SER A 49 -11.63 9.36 -3.88
N ILE A 50 -11.70 9.28 -2.54
CA ILE A 50 -12.74 8.51 -1.85
C ILE A 50 -14.17 9.09 -2.01
N ILE A 51 -14.32 10.23 -2.68
CA ILE A 51 -15.62 10.80 -3.06
C ILE A 51 -16.34 9.88 -4.06
N GLY A 52 -15.59 9.30 -5.01
CA GLY A 52 -16.16 8.43 -6.06
C GLY A 52 -15.37 7.16 -6.36
N SER A 53 -14.06 7.14 -6.07
CA SER A 53 -13.24 5.93 -6.16
C SER A 53 -13.44 5.03 -4.93
N PRO A 54 -13.26 3.71 -5.06
CA PRO A 54 -13.38 2.78 -3.93
C PRO A 54 -12.37 3.02 -2.79
N ALA A 55 -11.24 3.67 -3.09
CA ALA A 55 -10.19 4.06 -2.15
C ALA A 55 -9.46 5.31 -2.68
N GLU A 56 -8.60 5.88 -1.86
CA GLU A 56 -7.45 6.67 -2.32
C GLU A 56 -6.21 5.77 -2.23
N ALA A 57 -5.37 5.72 -3.27
CA ALA A 57 -4.16 4.91 -3.24
C ALA A 57 -3.07 5.47 -4.16
N GLY A 58 -1.81 5.18 -3.82
CA GLY A 58 -0.68 5.61 -4.63
C GLY A 58 0.58 4.83 -4.33
N ILE A 59 1.52 4.89 -5.28
CA ILE A 59 2.88 4.38 -5.13
C ILE A 59 3.69 5.42 -4.37
N GLU A 60 4.28 5.04 -3.24
CA GLU A 60 5.17 5.88 -2.45
C GLU A 60 6.58 5.92 -3.07
N GLY A 61 7.09 4.77 -3.52
CA GLY A 61 8.38 4.69 -4.19
C GLY A 61 8.99 3.28 -4.22
N PRO A 62 10.11 3.11 -4.95
CA PRO A 62 10.84 1.85 -5.02
C PRO A 62 11.62 1.58 -3.73
N VAL A 63 11.88 0.31 -3.47
CA VAL A 63 12.73 -0.20 -2.38
C VAL A 63 13.70 -1.23 -2.96
N GLY A 64 14.99 -0.99 -2.80
CA GLY A 64 16.03 -1.93 -3.23
C GLY A 64 16.03 -3.21 -2.38
N PRO A 65 16.65 -4.31 -2.86
CA PRO A 65 16.71 -5.60 -2.16
C PRO A 65 17.10 -5.51 -0.69
N ASP A 66 18.10 -4.69 -0.35
CA ASP A 66 18.61 -4.51 1.02
C ASP A 66 17.59 -3.91 1.99
N GLY A 67 16.56 -3.24 1.46
CA GLY A 67 15.46 -2.65 2.24
C GLY A 67 14.25 -3.58 2.39
N THR A 68 14.30 -4.81 1.88
CA THR A 68 13.15 -5.72 1.86
C THR A 68 13.38 -6.97 2.73
N PRO A 69 12.30 -7.56 3.30
CA PRO A 69 12.45 -8.74 4.17
C PRO A 69 12.97 -9.98 3.44
N ASP A 70 12.64 -10.12 2.16
CA ASP A 70 12.94 -11.30 1.35
C ASP A 70 14.11 -11.08 0.37
N GLY A 71 14.78 -9.92 0.44
CA GLY A 71 15.98 -9.63 -0.37
C GLY A 71 15.67 -9.42 -1.86
N ARG A 72 14.46 -8.99 -2.20
CA ARG A 72 14.00 -8.79 -3.58
C ARG A 72 13.62 -7.32 -3.82
N PRO A 73 13.71 -6.81 -5.06
CA PRO A 73 13.24 -5.45 -5.34
C PRO A 73 11.73 -5.32 -5.06
N GLY A 74 11.30 -4.12 -4.66
CA GLY A 74 9.91 -3.88 -4.35
C GLY A 74 9.46 -2.44 -4.48
N TYR A 75 8.16 -2.22 -4.29
CA TYR A 75 7.53 -0.91 -4.21
C TYR A 75 6.67 -0.80 -2.96
N LEU A 76 6.74 0.37 -2.34
CA LEU A 76 5.81 0.75 -1.29
C LEU A 76 4.58 1.40 -1.91
N ILE A 77 3.41 0.96 -1.47
CA ILE A 77 2.14 1.58 -1.79
C ILE A 77 1.43 2.00 -0.51
N GLN A 78 0.56 2.99 -0.63
CA GLN A 78 -0.33 3.43 0.43
C GLN A 78 -1.78 3.32 -0.06
N ILE A 79 -2.66 2.82 0.80
CA ILE A 79 -4.10 2.75 0.55
C ILE A 79 -4.82 3.44 1.71
N TYR A 80 -5.74 4.32 1.37
CA TYR A 80 -6.45 5.23 2.25
C TYR A 80 -7.95 5.01 2.18
N GLN A 81 -8.61 5.13 3.35
CA GLN A 81 -10.07 5.11 3.47
C GLN A 81 -10.53 5.85 4.73
N ARG A 82 -11.80 6.30 4.76
CA ARG A 82 -12.37 7.05 5.88
C ARG A 82 -12.53 6.26 7.18
N ASN A 83 -12.55 4.92 7.11
CA ASN A 83 -12.58 4.06 8.29
C ASN A 83 -11.85 2.73 8.08
N TRP A 84 -11.45 2.10 9.18
CA TRP A 84 -10.64 0.87 9.16
C TRP A 84 -11.33 -0.33 8.50
N ARG A 85 -12.68 -0.42 8.53
CA ARG A 85 -13.42 -1.54 7.92
C ARG A 85 -13.40 -1.43 6.39
N LEU A 86 -13.60 -0.22 5.87
CA LEU A 86 -13.49 0.05 4.44
C LEU A 86 -12.05 -0.08 3.96
N LEU A 87 -11.08 0.42 4.72
CA LEU A 87 -9.66 0.20 4.43
C LEU A 87 -9.33 -1.30 4.35
N ARG A 88 -9.78 -2.09 5.33
CA ARG A 88 -9.60 -3.55 5.31
C ARG A 88 -10.22 -4.20 4.07
N ALA A 89 -11.43 -3.79 3.68
CA ALA A 89 -12.08 -4.31 2.48
C ALA A 89 -11.28 -3.98 1.21
N GLN A 90 -10.81 -2.73 1.09
CA GLN A 90 -9.99 -2.29 -0.04
C GLN A 90 -8.64 -3.00 -0.11
N LEU A 91 -7.97 -3.22 1.03
CA LEU A 91 -6.74 -4.01 1.09
C LEU A 91 -6.95 -5.45 0.62
N ILE A 92 -8.03 -6.12 1.07
CA ILE A 92 -8.33 -7.50 0.64
C ILE A 92 -8.61 -7.56 -0.85
N ALA A 93 -9.43 -6.64 -1.37
CA ALA A 93 -9.77 -6.60 -2.79
C ALA A 93 -8.53 -6.35 -3.65
N ARG A 94 -7.76 -5.30 -3.35
CA ARG A 94 -6.60 -4.88 -4.16
C ARG A 94 -5.44 -5.86 -4.06
N ILE A 95 -5.09 -6.32 -2.86
CA ILE A 95 -4.03 -7.33 -2.72
C ILE A 95 -4.48 -8.66 -3.32
N GLY A 96 -5.74 -9.06 -3.12
CA GLY A 96 -6.26 -10.33 -3.63
C GLY A 96 -6.45 -10.38 -5.14
N GLN A 97 -6.75 -9.26 -5.81
CA GLN A 97 -7.06 -9.24 -7.25
C GLN A 97 -5.97 -8.59 -8.12
N CYS A 98 -5.03 -7.85 -7.54
CA CYS A 98 -3.96 -7.16 -8.28
C CYS A 98 -2.57 -7.67 -7.90
N VAL A 99 -2.35 -8.06 -6.63
CA VAL A 99 -1.02 -8.52 -6.18
C VAL A 99 -0.94 -10.04 -6.25
N LEU A 100 -1.83 -10.77 -5.58
CA LEU A 100 -1.86 -12.25 -5.58
C LEU A 100 -1.89 -12.84 -6.99
N THR A 101 -2.51 -12.14 -7.94
CA THR A 101 -2.63 -12.53 -9.36
C THR A 101 -1.42 -12.11 -10.20
N CYS A 102 -0.58 -11.20 -9.70
CA CYS A 102 0.62 -10.73 -10.40
C CYS A 102 1.79 -11.71 -10.17
N PRO A 103 2.50 -12.13 -11.24
CA PRO A 103 3.58 -13.11 -11.15
C PRO A 103 4.66 -12.72 -10.15
N THR A 104 5.19 -13.74 -9.45
CA THR A 104 6.33 -13.64 -8.52
C THR A 104 6.09 -12.82 -7.25
N THR A 105 4.95 -12.17 -7.08
CA THR A 105 4.82 -11.16 -6.01
C THR A 105 4.74 -11.75 -4.60
N ALA A 106 5.20 -10.97 -3.63
CA ALA A 106 4.83 -11.12 -2.22
C ALA A 106 4.46 -9.76 -1.62
N ALA A 107 3.48 -9.74 -0.70
CA ALA A 107 3.00 -8.53 -0.03
C ALA A 107 3.31 -8.57 1.47
N PHE A 108 3.97 -7.53 1.98
CA PHE A 108 4.33 -7.38 3.38
C PHE A 108 3.71 -6.12 3.98
N ASP A 109 3.35 -6.18 5.28
CA ASP A 109 2.97 -4.99 6.02
C ASP A 109 4.19 -4.09 6.23
N ALA A 110 4.08 -2.83 5.81
CA ALA A 110 5.11 -1.80 5.92
C ALA A 110 4.64 -0.59 6.73
N THR A 111 3.52 -0.73 7.46
CA THR A 111 2.94 0.32 8.31
C THR A 111 3.78 0.49 9.58
N PRO A 112 4.40 1.66 9.83
CA PRO A 112 5.10 1.91 11.09
C PRO A 112 4.10 1.99 12.23
N GLU A 113 4.42 1.33 13.35
CA GLU A 113 3.66 1.42 14.61
C GLU A 113 2.13 1.33 14.43
N PRO A 114 1.61 0.22 13.86
CA PRO A 114 0.22 0.17 13.43
C PRO A 114 -0.74 0.22 14.63
N ARG A 115 -1.62 1.22 14.64
CA ARG A 115 -2.72 1.33 15.63
C ARG A 115 -3.61 0.08 15.68
N ARG A 116 -3.73 -0.64 14.55
CA ARG A 116 -4.56 -1.85 14.43
C ARG A 116 -4.04 -2.79 13.35
N LYS A 117 -4.02 -4.09 13.63
CA LYS A 117 -3.78 -5.13 12.62
C LYS A 117 -5.10 -5.56 11.96
N LEU A 118 -5.17 -5.51 10.63
CA LEU A 118 -6.40 -5.73 9.87
C LEU A 118 -6.60 -7.20 9.40
N GLY A 119 -5.60 -8.06 9.53
CA GLY A 119 -5.73 -9.49 9.22
C GLY A 119 -6.05 -9.77 7.74
N VAL A 120 -5.41 -9.03 6.82
CA VAL A 120 -5.62 -9.14 5.37
C VAL A 120 -5.15 -10.50 4.83
N GLY A 121 -3.90 -10.90 5.11
CA GLY A 121 -3.38 -12.21 4.69
C GLY A 121 -4.20 -13.39 5.25
N ARG A 122 -4.77 -13.25 6.45
CA ARG A 122 -5.68 -14.26 7.04
C ARG A 122 -6.97 -14.44 6.22
N ALA A 123 -7.47 -13.38 5.59
CA ALA A 123 -8.63 -13.47 4.71
C ALA A 123 -8.23 -14.06 3.35
N ILE A 124 -7.15 -13.55 2.75
CA ILE A 124 -6.70 -13.94 1.40
C ILE A 124 -6.27 -15.42 1.36
N ARG A 125 -5.62 -15.95 2.41
CA ARG A 125 -5.17 -17.36 2.43
C ARG A 125 -6.27 -18.39 2.21
N LEU A 126 -7.55 -18.04 2.40
CA LEU A 126 -8.67 -18.94 2.13
C LEU A 126 -8.77 -19.32 0.65
N PHE A 127 -8.18 -18.50 -0.24
CA PHE A 127 -8.02 -18.85 -1.65
C PHE A 127 -7.26 -20.18 -1.86
N GLY A 128 -6.43 -20.59 -0.89
CA GLY A 128 -5.73 -21.87 -0.94
C GLY A 128 -6.61 -23.10 -0.66
N ASP A 129 -7.90 -22.93 -0.39
CA ASP A 129 -8.90 -24.02 -0.27
C ASP A 129 -8.46 -25.20 0.62
N GLY A 130 -7.88 -24.90 1.79
CA GLY A 130 -7.39 -25.91 2.75
C GLY A 130 -5.91 -26.27 2.60
N TRP A 131 -5.27 -25.86 1.50
CA TRP A 131 -3.85 -26.10 1.23
C TRP A 131 -2.94 -24.99 1.77
N GLN A 132 -3.49 -23.89 2.27
CA GLN A 132 -2.68 -22.85 2.90
C GLN A 132 -1.89 -23.40 4.10
N ARG A 133 -0.65 -22.92 4.25
CA ARG A 133 0.23 -23.28 5.36
C ARG A 133 0.74 -22.01 6.04
N PRO A 134 0.63 -21.91 7.38
CA PRO A 134 1.27 -20.81 8.09
C PRO A 134 2.79 -20.98 7.98
N ALA A 135 3.50 -19.85 7.87
CA ALA A 135 4.95 -19.86 7.89
C ALA A 135 5.49 -18.73 8.77
N VAL A 136 6.71 -18.91 9.27
CA VAL A 136 7.51 -17.81 9.80
C VAL A 136 8.73 -17.70 8.88
N ARG A 137 8.82 -16.58 8.15
CA ARG A 137 9.94 -16.28 7.25
C ARG A 137 10.32 -14.81 7.40
N TYR A 138 11.59 -14.49 7.25
CA TYR A 138 12.07 -13.10 7.28
C TYR A 138 11.71 -12.36 8.58
N GLY A 139 11.66 -13.08 9.72
CA GLY A 139 11.20 -12.54 11.00
C GLY A 139 9.69 -12.20 11.06
N ARG A 140 8.90 -12.63 10.07
CA ARG A 140 7.48 -12.31 9.91
C ARG A 140 6.63 -13.57 9.89
N ARG A 141 5.41 -13.48 10.43
CA ARG A 141 4.39 -14.52 10.29
C ARG A 141 3.62 -14.30 8.99
N LEU A 142 3.66 -15.29 8.10
CA LEU A 142 2.98 -15.33 6.80
C LEU A 142 1.84 -16.35 6.84
#